data_AF-A0A4U7BU76-F1
#
_entry.id   AF-A0A4U7BU76-F1
#
_cell.length_a   1.000
_cell.length_b   1.000
_cell.length_c   1.000
_cell.angle_alpha   90.00
_cell.angle_beta   90.00
_cell.angle_gamma   90.00
#
_symmetry.space_group_name_H-M   'P 1'
#
loop_
_entity.id
_entity.type
_entity.pdbx_description
1 polymer ?
#
loop_
_entity_poly.entity_id
_entity_poly.type
_entity_poly.pdbx_seq_one_letter_code
_entity_poly.pdbx_strand_id
1 'polypeptide(L)'
;MSDDDPFADLGETLEDEPDDEPQDTDDASESGGDEETPSQEPVERQNPMTDSAFSYEAAKQRPFYAREATIEDFDSWLKYELERELNQHGYQNIVVREMTDALLRTVVEEDLVDEVAERFEQARESASSESTE
;
A
#
# COMPACT_ATOMS: atom_id res chain seq x y z
N MET A 1 1.80 -41.00 -5.51
CA MET A 1 2.78 -39.91 -5.61
C MET A 1 1.98 -38.65 -5.81
N SER A 2 1.53 -38.11 -4.69
CA SER A 2 0.74 -36.88 -4.60
C SER A 2 1.40 -36.10 -3.49
N ASP A 3 2.64 -35.71 -3.77
CA ASP A 3 3.57 -35.05 -2.87
C ASP A 3 4.10 -33.84 -3.63
N ASP A 4 3.35 -32.73 -3.57
CA ASP A 4 3.86 -31.36 -3.68
C ASP A 4 2.68 -30.38 -3.54
N ASP A 5 1.96 -30.48 -2.40
CA ASP A 5 1.17 -29.34 -1.93
C ASP A 5 2.01 -28.58 -0.89
N PRO A 6 2.56 -27.40 -1.23
CA PRO A 6 3.44 -26.64 -0.36
C PRO A 6 2.74 -26.03 0.86
N PHE A 7 1.41 -26.17 0.97
CA PHE A 7 0.60 -25.61 2.07
C PHE A 7 -0.01 -26.66 2.99
N ALA A 8 0.25 -27.96 2.76
CA ALA A 8 -0.31 -29.05 3.57
C ALA A 8 0.11 -28.98 5.06
N ASP A 9 1.26 -28.38 5.36
CA ASP A 9 1.82 -28.27 6.72
C ASP A 9 1.19 -27.15 7.57
N LEU A 10 0.38 -26.28 6.96
CA LEU A 10 -0.25 -25.16 7.67
C LEU A 10 -1.53 -25.53 8.41
N GLY A 11 -2.13 -26.68 8.10
CA GLY A 11 -3.37 -27.15 8.73
C GLY A 11 -3.17 -27.65 10.16
N GLU A 12 -1.98 -28.14 10.52
CA GLU A 12 -1.73 -28.79 11.81
C GLU A 12 -1.47 -27.80 12.96
N THR A 13 -1.13 -26.54 12.64
CA THR A 13 -0.80 -25.52 13.66
C THR A 13 -2.00 -24.76 14.24
N LEU A 14 -3.22 -25.11 13.82
CA LEU A 14 -4.46 -24.41 14.20
C LEU A 14 -5.39 -25.26 15.09
N GLU A 15 -4.99 -26.48 15.44
CA GLU A 15 -5.67 -27.34 16.41
C GLU A 15 -4.86 -27.41 17.71
N ASP A 16 -4.82 -26.29 18.45
CA ASP A 16 -4.48 -26.33 19.87
C ASP A 16 -5.59 -25.58 20.64
N GLU A 17 -6.51 -26.37 21.21
CA GLU A 17 -7.48 -25.92 22.21
C GLU A 17 -6.71 -25.56 23.51
N PRO A 18 -7.18 -24.62 24.34
CA PRO A 18 -6.41 -24.09 25.45
C PRO A 18 -6.39 -25.07 26.63
N ASP A 19 -5.20 -25.43 27.08
CA ASP A 19 -5.01 -26.17 28.34
C ASP A 19 -5.17 -25.19 29.52
N ASP A 20 -6.24 -25.39 30.26
CA ASP A 20 -6.64 -24.68 31.48
C ASP A 20 -6.09 -25.50 32.66
N GLU A 21 -5.06 -25.04 33.38
CA GLU A 21 -4.84 -25.30 34.82
C GLU A 21 -3.73 -24.39 35.41
N PRO A 22 -3.81 -24.00 36.71
CA PRO A 22 -3.03 -22.90 37.28
C PRO A 22 -1.73 -23.38 37.93
N GLN A 23 -0.64 -22.62 37.76
CA GLN A 23 0.58 -22.77 38.58
C GLN A 23 0.79 -21.56 39.48
N ASP A 24 0.48 -21.76 40.76
CA ASP A 24 1.02 -21.05 41.91
C ASP A 24 2.55 -21.09 41.89
N THR A 25 3.19 -19.92 41.78
CA THR A 25 4.53 -19.68 42.34
C THR A 25 4.55 -18.33 43.02
N ASP A 26 4.59 -18.38 44.36
CA ASP A 26 4.72 -17.25 45.27
C ASP A 26 6.20 -16.81 45.39
N ASP A 27 6.35 -15.50 45.53
CA ASP A 27 7.43 -14.74 46.18
C ASP A 27 8.83 -14.65 45.54
N ALA A 28 9.15 -13.46 45.01
CA ALA A 28 10.18 -12.61 45.62
C ALA A 28 10.09 -11.18 45.05
N SER A 29 9.67 -10.24 45.90
CA SER A 29 9.80 -8.80 45.68
C SER A 29 11.27 -8.37 45.58
N GLU A 30 11.60 -7.51 44.60
CA GLU A 30 12.56 -6.42 44.81
C GLU A 30 12.06 -5.14 44.13
N SER A 31 12.30 -4.05 44.82
CA SER A 31 11.66 -2.75 44.73
C SER A 31 12.54 -1.75 43.98
N GLY A 32 11.93 -0.85 43.21
CA GLY A 32 12.43 0.52 43.05
C GLY A 32 12.96 0.90 41.67
N GLY A 33 12.10 1.51 40.86
CA GLY A 33 12.47 2.30 39.68
C GLY A 33 11.38 3.32 39.42
N ASP A 34 11.61 4.56 39.86
CA ASP A 34 10.73 5.72 39.77
C ASP A 34 10.57 6.12 38.29
N GLU A 35 9.38 5.92 37.70
CA GLU A 35 8.98 6.59 36.45
C GLU A 35 7.70 7.38 36.71
N GLU A 36 7.81 8.71 36.53
CA GLU A 36 6.69 9.64 36.59
C GLU A 36 5.54 9.16 35.70
N THR A 37 4.44 8.78 36.36
CA THR A 37 3.21 8.39 35.69
C THR A 37 2.58 9.63 35.02
N PRO A 38 2.35 9.65 33.69
CA PRO A 38 1.56 10.71 33.10
C PRO A 38 0.15 10.65 33.70
N SER A 39 -0.33 11.80 34.19
CA SER A 39 -1.63 11.94 34.86
C SER A 39 -2.74 11.32 33.99
N GLN A 40 -3.24 10.15 34.40
CA GLN A 40 -4.35 9.48 33.73
C GLN A 40 -5.62 10.29 34.04
N GLU A 41 -6.12 11.04 33.06
CA GLU A 41 -7.51 11.48 33.07
C GLU A 41 -8.42 10.27 33.33
N PRO A 42 -9.55 10.44 34.04
CA PRO A 42 -10.44 9.33 34.36
C PRO A 42 -11.00 8.76 33.06
N VAL A 43 -10.44 7.64 32.62
CA VAL A 43 -10.94 6.89 31.46
C VAL A 43 -12.32 6.39 31.86
N GLU A 44 -13.37 6.93 31.25
CA GLU A 44 -14.71 6.38 31.37
C GLU A 44 -14.64 4.89 31.06
N ARG A 45 -15.28 4.05 31.90
CA ARG A 45 -15.27 2.59 31.71
C ARG A 45 -16.01 2.26 30.43
N GLN A 46 -15.29 2.20 29.32
CA GLN A 46 -15.82 1.75 28.03
C GLN A 46 -16.17 0.27 28.16
N ASN A 47 -17.39 -0.08 27.80
CA ASN A 47 -17.85 -1.45 27.80
C ASN A 47 -17.38 -2.13 26.51
N PRO A 48 -16.45 -3.10 26.57
CA PRO A 48 -15.84 -3.69 25.37
C PRO A 48 -16.83 -4.47 24.50
N MET A 49 -18.02 -4.82 25.03
CA MET A 49 -19.08 -5.46 24.26
C MET A 49 -19.95 -4.49 23.46
N THR A 50 -19.91 -3.19 23.75
CA THR A 50 -20.75 -2.18 23.09
C THR A 50 -19.96 -1.03 22.48
N ASP A 51 -18.82 -0.69 23.05
CA ASP A 51 -18.04 0.47 22.67
C ASP A 51 -16.91 0.03 21.73
N SER A 52 -16.80 0.71 20.59
CA SER A 52 -15.71 0.42 19.67
C SER A 52 -14.38 0.84 20.30
N ALA A 53 -13.43 -0.08 20.33
CA ALA A 53 -12.08 0.18 20.85
C ALA A 53 -11.35 1.29 20.07
N PHE A 54 -11.79 1.60 18.84
CA PHE A 54 -11.24 2.66 18.00
C PHE A 54 -12.36 3.47 17.36
N SER A 55 -12.22 4.79 17.32
CA SER A 55 -13.15 5.64 16.59
C SER A 55 -13.12 5.32 15.09
N TYR A 56 -14.28 5.11 14.48
CA TYR A 56 -14.39 4.99 13.03
C TYR A 56 -14.23 6.38 12.39
N GLU A 57 -13.16 6.55 11.61
CA GLU A 57 -13.00 7.67 10.70
C GLU A 57 -13.16 7.17 9.26
N ALA A 58 -14.07 7.78 8.50
CA ALA A 58 -14.29 7.41 7.11
C ALA A 58 -13.03 7.70 6.28
N ALA A 59 -12.31 6.66 5.87
CA ALA A 59 -11.12 6.77 5.05
C ALA A 59 -11.49 7.30 3.65
N LYS A 60 -11.08 8.53 3.34
CA LYS A 60 -11.13 9.06 1.96
C LYS A 60 -9.99 8.42 1.16
N GLN A 61 -10.26 7.29 0.52
CA GLN A 61 -9.33 6.74 -0.47
C GLN A 61 -9.17 7.75 -1.61
N ARG A 62 -7.97 8.33 -1.72
CA ARG A 62 -7.57 9.08 -2.91
C ARG A 62 -7.00 8.05 -3.87
N PRO A 63 -7.67 7.74 -5.00
CA PRO A 63 -7.07 6.87 -6.00
C PRO A 63 -5.76 7.54 -6.47
N PHE A 64 -4.64 6.89 -6.19
CA PHE A 64 -3.31 7.33 -6.58
C PHE A 64 -2.91 6.78 -7.96
N TYR A 65 -3.80 6.03 -8.61
CA TYR A 65 -3.53 5.38 -9.89
C TYR A 65 -4.18 6.15 -11.03
N ALA A 66 -3.50 6.14 -12.18
CA ALA A 66 -4.08 6.59 -13.43
C ALA A 66 -5.30 5.73 -13.82
N ARG A 67 -6.12 6.23 -14.74
CA ARG A 67 -7.24 5.47 -15.28
C ARG A 67 -6.73 4.25 -16.04
N GLU A 68 -7.50 3.16 -16.04
CA GLU A 68 -7.12 1.88 -16.66
C GLU A 68 -6.64 2.03 -18.11
N ALA A 69 -7.43 2.68 -18.96
CA ALA A 69 -7.06 2.95 -20.35
C ALA A 69 -5.71 3.68 -20.48
N THR A 70 -5.44 4.65 -19.60
CA THR A 70 -4.16 5.38 -19.59
C THR A 70 -3.00 4.48 -19.19
N ILE A 71 -3.21 3.52 -18.29
CA ILE A 71 -2.18 2.56 -17.88
C ILE A 71 -1.89 1.58 -19.02
N GLU A 72 -2.91 1.10 -19.74
CA GLU A 72 -2.75 0.18 -20.87
C GLU A 72 -1.99 0.83 -22.04
N ASP A 73 -2.35 2.07 -22.37
CA ASP A 73 -1.65 2.87 -23.38
C ASP A 73 -0.19 3.11 -22.97
N PHE A 74 0.03 3.43 -21.69
CA PHE A 74 1.36 3.64 -21.14
C PHE A 74 2.23 2.38 -21.20
N ASP A 75 1.74 1.23 -20.75
CA ASP A 75 2.47 -0.04 -20.77
C ASP A 75 2.81 -0.48 -22.20
N SER A 76 1.88 -0.26 -23.14
CA SER A 76 2.10 -0.53 -24.56
C SER A 76 3.19 0.36 -25.13
N TRP A 77 3.13 1.67 -24.89
CA TRP A 77 4.16 2.61 -25.33
C TRP A 77 5.54 2.27 -24.74
N LEU A 78 5.57 1.91 -23.46
CA LEU A 78 6.81 1.60 -22.75
C LEU A 78 7.50 0.36 -23.33
N LYS A 79 6.74 -0.69 -23.69
CA LYS A 79 7.25 -1.92 -24.31
C LYS A 79 7.62 -1.76 -25.79
N TYR A 80 6.79 -1.08 -26.57
CA TYR A 80 6.94 -1.07 -28.03
C TYR A 80 7.77 0.10 -28.56
N GLU A 81 7.75 1.24 -27.88
CA GLU A 81 8.51 2.43 -28.28
C GLU A 81 9.79 2.55 -27.45
N LEU A 82 9.66 2.73 -26.13
CA LEU A 82 10.81 3.05 -25.28
C LEU A 82 11.79 1.87 -25.14
N GLU A 83 11.30 0.67 -24.79
CA GLU A 83 12.16 -0.51 -24.66
C GLU A 83 12.82 -0.86 -26.00
N ARG A 84 12.09 -0.71 -27.12
CA ARG A 84 12.63 -0.93 -28.45
C ARG A 84 13.76 0.05 -28.79
N GLU A 85 13.61 1.32 -28.45
CA GLU A 85 14.65 2.32 -28.67
C GLU A 85 15.89 2.04 -27.82
N LEU A 86 15.69 1.69 -26.54
CA LEU A 86 16.78 1.33 -25.63
C LEU A 86 17.51 0.05 -26.10
N ASN A 87 16.78 -0.92 -26.65
CA ASN A 87 17.35 -2.11 -27.29
C ASN A 87 18.24 -1.75 -28.49
N GLN A 88 17.85 -0.78 -29.31
CA GLN A 88 18.69 -0.28 -30.41
C GLN A 88 19.97 0.40 -29.90
N HIS A 89 19.91 1.01 -28.72
CA HIS A 89 21.05 1.60 -28.03
C HIS A 89 21.91 0.56 -27.28
N GLY A 90 21.53 -0.72 -27.33
CA GLY A 90 22.29 -1.84 -26.76
C GLY A 90 21.93 -2.19 -25.32
N TYR A 91 20.90 -1.57 -24.74
CA TYR A 91 20.38 -1.95 -23.42
C TYR A 91 19.43 -3.15 -23.56
N GLN A 92 19.61 -4.17 -22.72
CA GLN A 92 18.79 -5.39 -22.72
C GLN A 92 18.42 -5.74 -21.27
N ASN A 93 17.39 -6.57 -21.08
CA ASN A 93 16.89 -7.00 -19.77
C ASN A 93 16.52 -5.80 -18.87
N ILE A 94 15.88 -4.79 -19.47
CA ILE A 94 15.56 -3.53 -18.81
C ILE A 94 14.36 -3.73 -17.88
N VAL A 95 14.47 -3.26 -16.64
CA VAL A 95 13.36 -3.37 -15.69
C VAL A 95 12.36 -2.23 -15.96
N VAL A 96 11.06 -2.54 -15.97
CA VAL A 96 9.97 -1.54 -16.17
C VAL A 96 10.11 -0.33 -15.24
N ARG A 97 10.54 -0.59 -13.99
CA ARG A 97 10.80 0.45 -13.01
C ARG A 97 11.88 1.44 -13.47
N GLU A 98 12.93 0.98 -14.14
CA GLU A 98 14.01 1.86 -14.63
C GLU A 98 13.53 2.74 -15.77
N MET A 99 12.75 2.20 -16.71
CA MET A 99 12.13 2.98 -17.78
C MET A 99 11.16 4.03 -17.23
N THR A 100 10.36 3.66 -16.23
CA THR A 100 9.42 4.57 -15.57
C THR A 100 10.14 5.67 -14.81
N ASP A 101 11.21 5.33 -14.08
CA ASP A 101 12.04 6.29 -13.35
C ASP A 101 12.72 7.27 -14.31
N ALA A 102 13.30 6.78 -15.40
CA ALA A 102 13.89 7.62 -16.44
C ALA A 102 12.87 8.60 -17.04
N LEU A 103 11.64 8.15 -17.30
CA LEU A 103 10.58 9.00 -17.82
C LEU A 103 10.19 10.09 -16.81
N LEU A 104 9.91 9.72 -15.55
CA LEU A 104 9.53 10.68 -14.50
C LEU A 104 10.64 11.71 -14.27
N ARG A 105 11.89 11.25 -14.28
CA ARG A 105 13.06 12.11 -14.15
C ARG A 105 13.17 13.08 -15.33
N THR A 106 12.94 12.60 -16.56
CA THR A 106 12.96 13.44 -17.77
C THR A 106 11.91 14.54 -17.69
N VAL A 107 10.68 14.21 -17.26
CA VAL A 107 9.59 15.19 -17.10
C VAL A 107 9.97 16.31 -16.13
N VAL A 108 10.66 15.98 -15.05
CA VAL A 108 11.10 16.95 -14.03
C VAL A 108 12.33 17.74 -14.47
N GLU A 109 13.32 17.08 -15.07
CA GLU A 109 14.59 17.71 -15.46
C GLU A 109 14.44 18.62 -16.70
N GLU A 110 13.59 18.24 -17.64
CA GLU A 110 13.31 19.03 -18.86
C GLU A 110 12.19 20.07 -18.65
N ASP A 111 11.71 20.26 -17.41
CA ASP A 111 10.68 21.23 -17.02
C ASP A 111 9.41 21.17 -17.90
N LEU A 112 8.91 19.96 -18.15
CA LEU A 112 7.73 19.72 -19.01
C LEU A 112 6.40 20.08 -18.32
N VAL A 113 6.42 20.97 -17.32
CA VAL A 113 5.26 21.32 -16.49
C VAL A 113 4.14 21.92 -17.34
N ASP A 114 4.46 22.82 -18.26
CA ASP A 114 3.48 23.47 -19.12
C ASP A 114 2.78 22.47 -20.05
N GLU A 115 3.53 21.54 -20.64
CA GLU A 115 2.97 20.47 -21.50
C GLU A 115 2.03 19.56 -20.70
N VAL A 116 2.44 19.17 -19.48
CA VAL A 116 1.60 18.35 -18.60
C VAL A 116 0.32 19.09 -18.21
N ALA A 117 0.40 20.39 -17.91
CA ALA A 117 -0.75 21.22 -17.60
C ALA A 117 -1.73 21.30 -18.79
N GLU A 118 -1.21 21.52 -20.00
CA GLU A 118 -2.04 21.56 -21.21
C GLU A 118 -2.77 20.23 -21.44
N ARG A 119 -2.08 19.08 -21.33
CA ARG A 119 -2.72 17.76 -21.47
C ARG A 119 -3.78 17.50 -20.40
N PHE A 120 -3.55 17.97 -19.18
CA PHE A 120 -4.53 17.88 -18.11
C PHE A 120 -5.79 18.68 -18.42
N GLU A 121 -5.66 19.91 -18.91
CA GLU A 121 -6.78 20.76 -19.31
C GLU A 121 -7.60 20.11 -20.44
N GLN A 122 -6.93 19.65 -21.50
CA GLN A 122 -7.57 18.96 -22.63
C GLN A 122 -8.34 17.71 -22.18
N ALA A 123 -7.76 16.89 -21.29
CA ALA A 123 -8.42 15.70 -20.77
C ALA A 123 -9.69 16.04 -19.96
N ARG A 124 -9.68 17.16 -19.24
CA ARG A 124 -10.82 17.61 -18.44
C ARG A 124 -11.93 18.22 -19.29
N GLU A 125 -11.58 18.94 -20.35
CA GLU A 125 -12.54 19.45 -21.34
C GLU A 125 -13.24 18.33 -22.11
N SER A 126 -12.47 17.31 -22.53
CA SER A 126 -12.99 16.15 -23.25
C SER A 126 -14.00 15.36 -22.41
N ALA A 127 -13.64 15.07 -21.15
CA ALA A 127 -14.53 14.35 -20.22
C ALA A 127 -15.82 15.13 -19.89
N SER A 128 -15.75 16.46 -19.82
CA SER A 128 -16.92 17.31 -19.59
C SER A 128 -17.86 17.34 -20.80
N SER A 129 -17.32 17.18 -22.01
CA SER A 129 -18.09 17.18 -23.25
C SER A 129 -18.82 15.85 -23.45
N GLU A 130 -18.18 14.71 -23.16
CA GLU A 130 -18.80 13.38 -23.19
C GLU A 130 -19.93 13.22 -22.16
N SER A 131 -19.93 13.99 -21.08
CA SER A 131 -20.98 13.93 -20.04
C SER A 131 -22.26 14.69 -20.40
N THR A 132 -22.27 15.43 -21.52
CA THR A 132 -23.39 16.31 -21.91
C THR A 132 -24.18 15.76 -23.11
N GLU A 133 -23.85 14.56 -23.59
CA GLU A 133 -24.51 13.87 -24.71
C GLU A 133 -25.32 12.65 -24.25
#